data_AF-A0A9W6M4I4-F1
#
_entry.id   AF-A0A9W6M4I4-F1
#
_cell.length_a   1.000
_cell.length_b   1.000
_cell.length_c   1.000
_cell.angle_alpha   90.00
_cell.angle_beta   90.00
_cell.angle_gamma   90.00
#
_symmetry.space_group_name_H-M   'P 1'
#
loop_
_entity.id
_entity.type
_entity.pdbx_description
1 polymer ?
#
loop_
_entity_poly.entity_id
_entity_poly.type
_entity_poly.pdbx_seq_one_letter_code
_entity_poly.pdbx_strand_id
1 'polypeptide(L)'
;MPAVTTPQRTYRYLRLTLAGAPVALLLAVAFAIPDVGVLPTVSHYFYTPARTVFSASLVAAAACLLALSGRGPARVLLDLAALLAPLVAIVPTPVAAGEVPGLIVECAAPCVPSPFADDLGNALLTYLVMAAIVVVVGVVLALRGDVALRAVAPTLAIAVVVLAAVSGVWALAPGALVAYVHLVAAFAFFGLIAAVALVEALRPSPEHPPRPAVRRAYLVIAVALPVDLIATVALGAGTDAPVVFVGEVIALLLFVAFWLLQTVQKWSVPDPSLRG
;
A
#
# COMPACT_ATOMS: atom_id res chain seq x y z
N MET A 1 6.18 -36.44 1.77
CA MET A 1 5.58 -35.09 1.87
C MET A 1 4.43 -35.01 0.88
N PRO A 2 3.22 -34.57 1.29
CA PRO A 2 2.12 -34.42 0.34
C PRO A 2 2.53 -33.45 -0.79
N ALA A 3 2.13 -33.76 -2.02
CA ALA A 3 2.45 -32.92 -3.18
C ALA A 3 1.78 -31.54 -3.02
N VAL A 4 2.59 -30.47 -3.12
CA VAL A 4 2.09 -29.08 -3.08
C VAL A 4 1.46 -28.76 -4.43
N THR A 5 0.22 -28.27 -4.44
CA THR A 5 -0.45 -27.90 -5.70
C THR A 5 0.13 -26.60 -6.27
N THR A 6 0.04 -26.41 -7.59
CA THR A 6 0.50 -25.17 -8.25
C THR A 6 -0.13 -23.91 -7.65
N PRO A 7 -1.46 -23.83 -7.41
CA PRO A 7 -2.08 -22.67 -6.77
C PRO A 7 -1.52 -22.40 -5.37
N GLN A 8 -1.34 -23.45 -4.55
CA GLN A 8 -0.78 -23.31 -3.21
C GLN A 8 0.62 -22.68 -3.24
N ARG A 9 1.46 -23.08 -4.20
CA ARG A 9 2.80 -22.51 -4.40
C ARG A 9 2.73 -21.03 -4.81
N THR A 10 1.87 -20.68 -5.75
CA THR A 10 1.66 -19.28 -6.18
C THR A 10 1.24 -18.39 -5.01
N TYR A 11 0.26 -18.83 -4.21
CA TYR A 11 -0.20 -18.06 -3.05
C TYR A 11 0.87 -17.86 -1.98
N ARG A 12 1.75 -18.86 -1.77
CA ARG A 12 2.90 -18.70 -0.87
C ARG A 12 3.86 -17.64 -1.37
N TYR A 13 4.20 -17.67 -2.66
CA TYR A 13 5.10 -16.68 -3.25
C TYR A 13 4.51 -15.28 -3.18
N LEU A 14 3.24 -15.09 -3.52
CA LEU A 14 2.57 -13.78 -3.40
C LEU A 14 2.61 -13.22 -1.98
N ARG A 15 2.37 -14.06 -0.96
CA ARG A 15 2.44 -13.61 0.45
C ARG A 15 3.85 -13.26 0.89
N LEU A 16 4.84 -14.06 0.48
CA LEU A 16 6.26 -13.77 0.75
C LEU A 16 6.71 -12.50 0.04
N THR A 17 6.30 -12.27 -1.21
CA THR A 17 6.57 -11.03 -1.95
C THR A 17 5.89 -9.83 -1.27
N LEU A 18 4.65 -9.98 -0.82
CA LEU A 18 3.94 -8.91 -0.12
C LEU A 18 4.59 -8.52 1.21
N ALA A 19 5.06 -9.50 1.99
CA ALA A 19 5.85 -9.24 3.19
C ALA A 19 7.26 -8.71 2.88
N GLY A 20 7.86 -9.16 1.77
CA GLY A 20 9.20 -8.78 1.34
C GLY A 20 9.29 -7.37 0.74
N ALA A 21 8.23 -6.86 0.11
CA ALA A 21 8.17 -5.51 -0.47
C ALA A 21 8.54 -4.39 0.53
N PRO A 22 7.90 -4.25 1.70
CA PRO A 22 8.29 -3.27 2.71
C PRO A 22 9.70 -3.54 3.30
N VAL A 23 10.14 -4.80 3.37
CA VAL A 23 11.53 -5.12 3.80
C VAL A 23 12.54 -4.59 2.78
N ALA A 24 12.29 -4.78 1.49
CA ALA A 24 13.13 -4.23 0.42
C ALA A 24 13.14 -2.70 0.44
N LEU A 25 11.99 -2.06 0.70
CA LEU A 25 11.90 -0.62 0.91
C LEU A 25 12.77 -0.16 2.10
N LEU A 26 12.62 -0.79 3.27
CA LEU A 26 13.41 -0.46 4.47
C LEU A 26 14.91 -0.65 4.24
N LEU A 27 15.32 -1.69 3.49
CA LEU A 27 16.72 -1.89 3.11
C LEU A 27 17.23 -0.81 2.16
N ALA A 28 16.43 -0.43 1.15
CA ALA A 28 16.80 0.65 0.23
C ALA A 28 16.96 2.00 0.95
N VAL A 29 16.08 2.29 1.91
CA VAL A 29 16.20 3.44 2.81
C VAL A 29 17.49 3.33 3.63
N ALA A 30 17.73 2.19 4.28
CA ALA A 30 18.90 1.97 5.11
C ALA A 30 20.22 2.14 4.34
N PHE A 31 20.26 1.69 3.07
CA PHE A 31 21.43 1.85 2.21
C PHE A 31 21.64 3.27 1.70
N ALA A 32 20.60 4.11 1.67
CA ALA A 32 20.71 5.51 1.28
C ALA A 32 21.13 6.43 2.45
N ILE A 33 20.89 6.03 3.71
CA ILE A 33 21.22 6.83 4.91
C ILE A 33 22.70 7.31 4.95
N PRO A 34 23.72 6.50 4.60
CA PRO A 34 25.11 6.96 4.63
C PRO A 34 25.38 8.16 3.70
N ASP A 35 24.64 8.28 2.60
CA ASP A 35 24.84 9.31 1.58
C ASP A 35 24.01 10.57 1.85
N VAL A 36 22.78 10.41 2.35
CA VAL A 36 21.81 11.52 2.49
C VAL A 36 21.41 11.82 3.94
N GLY A 37 21.95 11.09 4.91
CA GLY A 37 21.51 11.16 6.30
C GLY A 37 20.10 10.58 6.53
N VAL A 38 19.56 10.80 7.73
CA VAL A 38 18.18 10.42 8.06
C VAL A 38 17.24 11.54 7.63
N LEU A 39 16.48 11.32 6.56
CA LEU A 39 15.50 12.28 6.05
C LEU A 39 14.25 12.36 6.96
N PRO A 40 13.45 13.45 6.89
CA PRO A 40 12.31 13.67 7.77
C PRO A 40 11.25 12.56 7.74
N THR A 41 11.06 11.93 6.57
CA THR A 41 10.15 10.80 6.36
C THR A 41 10.76 9.76 5.40
N VAL A 42 10.28 8.52 5.45
CA VAL A 42 10.58 7.46 4.48
C VAL A 42 10.23 7.90 3.06
N SER A 43 9.13 8.63 2.86
CA SER A 43 8.74 9.11 1.53
C SER A 43 9.72 10.12 0.92
N HIS A 44 10.54 10.82 1.72
CA HIS A 44 11.59 11.69 1.19
C HIS A 44 12.68 10.90 0.43
N TYR A 45 12.85 9.61 0.71
CA TYR A 45 13.78 8.75 -0.01
C TYR A 45 13.35 8.49 -1.47
N PHE A 46 12.14 8.94 -1.87
CA PHE A 46 11.77 9.01 -3.27
C PHE A 46 12.71 9.91 -4.10
N TYR A 47 13.38 10.88 -3.47
CA TYR A 47 14.30 11.79 -4.16
C TYR A 47 15.76 11.33 -4.13
N THR A 48 16.03 10.11 -3.67
CA THR A 48 17.37 9.53 -3.54
C THR A 48 17.48 8.27 -4.40
N PRO A 49 18.65 7.59 -4.46
CA PRO A 49 18.79 6.31 -5.16
C PRO A 49 17.80 5.22 -4.71
N ALA A 50 17.18 5.35 -3.53
CA ALA A 50 16.16 4.44 -3.04
C ALA A 50 14.83 4.49 -3.83
N ARG A 51 14.58 5.55 -4.63
CA ARG A 51 13.36 5.77 -5.43
C ARG A 51 12.90 4.53 -6.18
N THR A 52 13.81 3.86 -6.87
CA THR A 52 13.50 2.71 -7.73
C THR A 52 12.90 1.57 -6.92
N VAL A 53 13.50 1.23 -5.78
CA VAL A 53 13.00 0.16 -4.90
C VAL A 53 11.75 0.62 -4.18
N PHE A 54 11.66 1.89 -3.78
CA PHE A 54 10.46 2.47 -3.18
C PHE A 54 9.22 2.25 -4.06
N SER A 55 9.28 2.70 -5.32
CA SER A 55 8.14 2.58 -6.23
C SER A 55 7.87 1.12 -6.62
N ALA A 56 8.92 0.33 -6.89
CA ALA A 56 8.78 -1.08 -7.27
C ALA A 56 8.13 -1.91 -6.16
N SER A 57 8.53 -1.71 -4.89
CA SER A 57 7.96 -2.42 -3.75
C SER A 57 6.48 -2.14 -3.57
N LEU A 58 6.05 -0.88 -3.70
CA LEU A 58 4.64 -0.51 -3.56
C LEU A 58 3.77 -1.04 -4.71
N VAL A 59 4.27 -1.01 -5.95
CA VAL A 59 3.57 -1.61 -7.10
C VAL A 59 3.49 -3.13 -6.98
N ALA A 60 4.56 -3.80 -6.53
CA ALA A 60 4.55 -5.23 -6.27
C ALA A 60 3.58 -5.61 -5.15
N ALA A 61 3.55 -4.82 -4.07
CA ALA A 61 2.61 -4.99 -2.97
C ALA A 61 1.16 -4.84 -3.46
N ALA A 62 0.86 -3.84 -4.29
CA ALA A 62 -0.45 -3.64 -4.90
C ALA A 62 -0.94 -4.87 -5.68
N ALA A 63 -0.09 -5.41 -6.57
CA ALA A 63 -0.41 -6.60 -7.33
C ALA A 63 -0.65 -7.82 -6.42
N CYS A 64 0.17 -7.99 -5.37
CA CYS A 64 -0.01 -9.08 -4.42
C CYS A 64 -1.29 -8.93 -3.61
N LEU A 65 -1.64 -7.72 -3.15
CA LEU A 65 -2.88 -7.43 -2.42
C LEU A 65 -4.11 -7.78 -3.26
N LEU A 66 -4.12 -7.39 -4.54
CA LEU A 66 -5.20 -7.70 -5.47
C LEU A 66 -5.31 -9.22 -5.70
N ALA A 67 -4.18 -9.92 -5.88
CA ALA A 67 -4.18 -11.37 -6.09
C ALA A 67 -4.53 -12.17 -4.83
N LEU A 68 -4.25 -11.62 -3.63
CA LEU A 68 -4.57 -12.21 -2.33
C LEU A 68 -5.93 -11.77 -1.79
N SER A 69 -6.62 -10.87 -2.49
CA SER A 69 -7.96 -10.41 -2.15
C SER A 69 -8.89 -11.64 -2.06
N GLY A 70 -9.37 -11.91 -0.85
CA GLY A 70 -10.16 -13.10 -0.55
C GLY A 70 -11.63 -12.92 -0.88
N ARG A 71 -12.52 -13.42 0.00
CA ARG A 71 -13.97 -13.21 -0.05
C ARG A 71 -14.42 -12.34 1.14
N GLY A 72 -15.61 -11.77 1.05
CA GLY A 72 -16.22 -11.00 2.15
C GLY A 72 -15.65 -9.58 2.30
N PRO A 73 -15.89 -8.91 3.45
CA PRO A 73 -15.56 -7.48 3.62
C PRO A 73 -14.06 -7.20 3.53
N ALA A 74 -13.20 -8.14 3.94
CA ALA A 74 -11.74 -8.01 3.81
C ALA A 74 -11.28 -7.89 2.36
N ARG A 75 -12.01 -8.46 1.39
CA ARG A 75 -11.71 -8.33 -0.03
C ARG A 75 -11.72 -6.88 -0.47
N VAL A 76 -12.80 -6.17 -0.17
CA VAL A 76 -13.00 -4.78 -0.58
C VAL A 76 -11.95 -3.87 0.02
N LEU A 77 -11.59 -4.11 1.29
CA LEU A 77 -10.52 -3.35 1.97
C LEU A 77 -9.15 -3.57 1.30
N LEU A 78 -8.82 -4.82 0.96
CA LEU A 78 -7.56 -5.16 0.28
C LEU A 78 -7.51 -4.65 -1.16
N ASP A 79 -8.63 -4.72 -1.90
CA ASP A 79 -8.74 -4.18 -3.25
C ASP A 79 -8.56 -2.66 -3.26
N LEU A 80 -9.18 -1.96 -2.30
CA LEU A 80 -8.96 -0.52 -2.13
C LEU A 80 -7.51 -0.21 -1.75
N ALA A 81 -6.91 -0.96 -0.82
CA ALA A 81 -5.50 -0.80 -0.48
C ALA A 81 -4.58 -1.03 -1.70
N ALA A 82 -4.91 -2.02 -2.55
CA ALA A 82 -4.20 -2.29 -3.79
C ALA A 82 -4.28 -1.14 -4.80
N LEU A 83 -5.40 -0.40 -4.84
CA LEU A 83 -5.54 0.79 -5.69
C LEU A 83 -4.77 2.00 -5.16
N LEU A 84 -4.60 2.11 -3.84
CA LEU A 84 -3.93 3.23 -3.19
C LEU A 84 -2.40 3.09 -3.18
N ALA A 85 -1.86 1.87 -3.05
CA ALA A 85 -0.42 1.65 -2.98
C ALA A 85 0.37 2.21 -4.19
N PRO A 86 -0.07 2.05 -5.46
CA PRO A 86 0.60 2.67 -6.59
C PRO A 86 0.55 4.21 -6.57
N LEU A 87 -0.49 4.82 -5.98
CA LEU A 87 -0.53 6.27 -5.82
C LEU A 87 0.56 6.76 -4.87
N VAL A 88 0.77 6.06 -3.75
CA VAL A 88 1.91 6.31 -2.84
C VAL A 88 3.24 6.13 -3.58
N ALA A 89 3.31 5.15 -4.50
CA ALA A 89 4.50 4.82 -5.26
C ALA A 89 4.92 5.88 -6.29
N ILE A 90 3.95 6.58 -6.87
CA ILE A 90 4.18 7.47 -8.03
C ILE A 90 4.00 8.95 -7.72
N VAL A 91 3.22 9.30 -6.69
CA VAL A 91 3.01 10.70 -6.28
C VAL A 91 4.08 11.07 -5.25
N PRO A 92 5.06 11.93 -5.58
CA PRO A 92 6.10 12.33 -4.64
C PRO A 92 5.52 13.22 -3.53
N THR A 93 6.09 13.16 -2.34
CA THR A 93 5.77 14.14 -1.28
C THR A 93 6.43 15.48 -1.58
N PRO A 94 5.76 16.62 -1.39
CA PRO A 94 6.41 17.93 -1.50
C PRO A 94 7.59 18.03 -0.53
N VAL A 95 8.67 18.67 -0.97
CA VAL A 95 9.88 18.90 -0.18
C VAL A 95 10.24 20.39 -0.18
N ALA A 96 10.81 20.85 0.92
CA ALA A 96 11.39 22.18 1.05
C ALA A 96 12.88 22.18 0.71
N ALA A 97 13.42 23.37 0.43
CA ALA A 97 14.85 23.54 0.18
C ALA A 97 15.67 23.11 1.40
N GLY A 98 16.66 22.24 1.18
CA GLY A 98 17.55 21.73 2.22
C GLY A 98 17.06 20.47 2.95
N GLU A 99 15.83 20.00 2.73
CA GLU A 99 15.32 18.77 3.37
C GLU A 99 15.98 17.49 2.83
N VAL A 100 16.38 17.49 1.55
CA VAL A 100 17.07 16.38 0.91
C VAL A 100 18.45 16.86 0.44
N PRO A 101 19.56 16.36 1.01
CA PRO A 101 20.90 16.75 0.60
C PRO A 101 21.15 16.49 -0.89
N GLY A 102 21.74 17.48 -1.57
CA GLY A 102 22.06 17.39 -3.00
C GLY A 102 20.88 17.60 -3.95
N LEU A 103 19.65 17.77 -3.44
CA LEU A 103 18.47 18.09 -4.24
C LEU A 103 18.30 19.60 -4.36
N ILE A 104 18.27 20.10 -5.61
CA ILE A 104 17.98 21.51 -5.89
C ILE A 104 16.47 21.70 -5.91
N VAL A 105 15.97 22.55 -5.01
CA VAL A 105 14.54 22.87 -4.86
C VAL A 105 14.39 24.38 -5.00
N GLU A 106 13.81 24.85 -6.12
CA GLU A 106 13.74 26.27 -6.47
C GLU A 106 12.43 26.96 -6.04
N CYS A 107 11.55 26.25 -5.34
CA CYS A 107 10.25 26.77 -4.92
C CYS A 107 10.29 27.44 -3.53
N ALA A 108 9.51 28.51 -3.37
CA ALA A 108 9.43 29.29 -2.12
C ALA A 108 8.62 28.58 -1.01
N ALA A 109 7.85 27.55 -1.37
CA ALA A 109 7.08 26.71 -0.45
C ALA A 109 7.31 25.24 -0.86
N PRO A 110 7.06 24.25 0.04
CA PRO A 110 7.27 22.85 -0.26
C PRO A 110 6.62 22.44 -1.59
N CYS A 111 7.39 21.83 -2.48
CA CYS A 111 6.93 21.46 -3.82
C CYS A 111 7.61 20.18 -4.33
N VAL A 112 7.18 19.73 -5.51
CA VAL A 112 7.87 18.67 -6.26
C VAL A 112 8.78 19.34 -7.30
N PRO A 113 10.11 19.10 -7.28
CA PRO A 113 11.03 19.72 -8.24
C PRO A 113 10.72 19.30 -9.68
N SER A 114 11.03 20.17 -10.65
CA SER A 114 10.58 20.03 -12.05
C SER A 114 10.88 18.67 -12.70
N PRO A 115 12.06 18.02 -12.51
CA PRO A 115 12.32 16.72 -13.14
C PRO A 115 11.35 15.62 -12.65
N PHE A 116 10.89 15.72 -11.40
CA PHE A 116 9.96 14.76 -10.80
C PHE A 116 8.49 15.10 -11.11
N ALA A 117 8.19 16.37 -11.38
CA ALA A 117 6.85 16.80 -11.80
C ALA A 117 6.50 16.29 -13.20
N ASP A 118 7.47 16.26 -14.12
CA ASP A 118 7.28 15.70 -15.47
C ASP A 118 7.05 14.18 -15.41
N ASP A 119 7.85 13.47 -14.60
CA ASP A 119 7.68 12.04 -14.33
C ASP A 119 6.29 11.71 -13.75
N LEU A 120 5.78 12.58 -12.86
CA LEU A 120 4.49 12.40 -12.21
C LEU A 120 3.34 12.38 -13.21
N GLY A 121 3.34 13.29 -14.20
CA GLY A 121 2.29 13.33 -15.23
C GLY A 121 2.23 12.02 -16.04
N ASN A 122 3.39 11.53 -16.47
CA ASN A 122 3.50 10.25 -17.18
C ASN A 122 3.06 9.06 -16.30
N ALA A 123 3.47 9.03 -15.03
CA ALA A 123 3.14 7.96 -14.11
C ALA A 123 1.63 7.93 -13.76
N LEU A 124 1.02 9.10 -13.53
CA LEU A 124 -0.43 9.21 -13.27
C LEU A 124 -1.26 8.77 -14.48
N LEU A 125 -0.90 9.22 -15.68
CA LEU A 125 -1.59 8.79 -16.90
C LEU A 125 -1.49 7.27 -17.07
N THR A 126 -0.30 6.71 -16.87
CA THR A 126 -0.07 5.25 -16.94
C THR A 126 -0.93 4.51 -15.92
N TYR A 127 -0.97 4.98 -14.67
CA TYR A 127 -1.81 4.41 -13.62
C TYR A 127 -3.29 4.43 -14.00
N LEU A 128 -3.80 5.58 -14.44
CA LEU A 128 -5.21 5.76 -14.80
C LEU A 128 -5.60 4.85 -15.98
N VAL A 129 -4.78 4.81 -17.04
CA VAL A 129 -5.03 3.99 -18.22
C VAL A 129 -4.99 2.50 -17.86
N MET A 130 -3.97 2.05 -17.12
CA MET A 130 -3.86 0.64 -16.75
C MET A 130 -4.98 0.20 -15.82
N ALA A 131 -5.35 1.02 -14.84
CA ALA A 131 -6.46 0.72 -13.94
C ALA A 131 -7.81 0.73 -14.69
N ALA A 132 -8.02 1.65 -15.64
CA ALA A 132 -9.19 1.65 -16.50
C ALA A 132 -9.27 0.37 -17.36
N ILE A 133 -8.15 -0.09 -17.92
CA ILE A 133 -8.08 -1.37 -18.65
C ILE A 133 -8.48 -2.54 -17.74
N VAL A 134 -7.96 -2.61 -16.51
CA VAL A 134 -8.32 -3.65 -15.54
C VAL A 134 -9.81 -3.62 -15.20
N VAL A 135 -10.39 -2.43 -15.00
CA VAL A 135 -11.83 -2.27 -14.77
C VAL A 135 -12.63 -2.76 -15.98
N VAL A 136 -12.25 -2.36 -17.20
CA VAL A 136 -12.92 -2.80 -18.43
C VAL A 136 -12.86 -4.31 -18.59
N VAL A 137 -11.70 -4.93 -18.37
CA VAL A 137 -11.55 -6.39 -18.40
C VAL A 137 -12.45 -7.04 -17.36
N GLY A 138 -12.48 -6.52 -16.13
CA GLY A 138 -13.36 -7.03 -15.07
C GLY A 138 -14.85 -6.94 -15.42
N VAL A 139 -15.28 -5.85 -16.05
CA VAL A 139 -16.66 -5.68 -16.56
C VAL A 139 -16.94 -6.68 -17.67
N VAL A 140 -16.04 -6.84 -18.64
CA VAL A 140 -16.21 -7.80 -19.75
C VAL A 140 -16.35 -9.22 -19.24
N LEU A 141 -15.51 -9.64 -18.30
CA LEU A 141 -15.59 -10.98 -17.68
C LEU A 141 -16.92 -11.17 -16.93
N ALA A 142 -17.41 -10.12 -16.24
CA ALA A 142 -18.70 -10.18 -15.56
C ALA A 142 -19.88 -10.29 -16.53
N LEU A 143 -19.84 -9.54 -17.64
CA LEU A 143 -20.87 -9.58 -18.68
C LEU A 143 -20.89 -10.91 -19.45
N ARG A 144 -19.74 -11.56 -19.62
CA ARG A 144 -19.63 -12.91 -20.22
C ARG A 144 -20.08 -14.03 -19.30
N GLY A 145 -20.27 -13.75 -18.00
CA GLY A 145 -20.60 -14.75 -17.01
C GLY A 145 -19.40 -15.55 -16.49
N ASP A 146 -18.17 -15.17 -16.86
CA ASP A 146 -16.93 -15.81 -16.40
C ASP A 146 -16.69 -15.55 -14.90
N VAL A 147 -17.23 -14.44 -14.38
CA VAL A 147 -17.21 -14.11 -12.94
C VAL A 147 -18.59 -13.63 -12.48
N ALA A 148 -18.96 -13.98 -11.25
CA ALA A 148 -20.24 -13.54 -10.69
C ALA A 148 -20.24 -12.03 -10.43
N LEU A 149 -21.12 -11.26 -11.10
CA LEU A 149 -21.21 -9.80 -10.97
C LEU A 149 -21.35 -9.35 -9.50
N ARG A 150 -22.20 -10.01 -8.72
CA ARG A 150 -22.37 -9.74 -7.28
C ARG A 150 -21.08 -9.80 -6.47
N ALA A 151 -20.11 -10.60 -6.91
CA ALA A 151 -18.83 -10.75 -6.24
C ALA A 151 -17.85 -9.64 -6.63
N VAL A 152 -17.85 -9.20 -7.89
CA VAL A 152 -16.87 -8.22 -8.43
C VAL A 152 -17.37 -6.77 -8.45
N ALA A 153 -18.68 -6.55 -8.45
CA ALA A 153 -19.30 -5.23 -8.48
C ALA A 153 -18.76 -4.24 -7.43
N PRO A 154 -18.58 -4.60 -6.13
CA PRO A 154 -18.06 -3.62 -5.16
C PRO A 154 -16.63 -3.20 -5.48
N THR A 155 -15.77 -4.14 -5.90
CA THR A 155 -14.39 -3.86 -6.31
C THR A 155 -14.37 -2.93 -7.53
N LEU A 156 -15.19 -3.22 -8.55
CA LEU A 156 -15.28 -2.40 -9.76
C LEU A 156 -15.81 -0.99 -9.45
N ALA A 157 -16.85 -0.89 -8.63
CA ALA A 157 -17.42 0.39 -8.23
C ALA A 157 -16.39 1.26 -7.49
N ILE A 158 -15.67 0.67 -6.53
CA ILE A 158 -14.61 1.39 -5.80
C ILE A 158 -13.47 1.79 -6.72
N ALA A 159 -13.05 0.92 -7.63
CA ALA A 159 -12.03 1.26 -8.62
C ALA A 159 -12.45 2.47 -9.46
N VAL A 160 -13.69 2.47 -9.98
CA VAL A 160 -14.23 3.61 -10.74
C VAL A 160 -14.26 4.89 -9.91
N VAL A 161 -14.69 4.80 -8.64
CA VAL A 161 -14.73 5.96 -7.73
C VAL A 161 -13.33 6.52 -7.47
N VAL A 162 -12.34 5.67 -7.20
CA VAL A 162 -10.95 6.08 -6.99
C VAL A 162 -10.38 6.73 -8.25
N LEU A 163 -10.59 6.11 -9.42
CA LEU A 163 -10.11 6.66 -10.69
C LEU A 163 -10.76 8.00 -11.03
N ALA A 164 -12.07 8.14 -10.81
CA ALA A 164 -12.78 9.40 -10.99
C ALA A 164 -12.28 10.48 -10.01
N ALA A 165 -12.05 10.12 -8.74
CA ALA A 165 -11.52 11.04 -7.75
C ALA A 165 -10.11 11.51 -8.11
N VAL A 166 -9.19 10.60 -8.43
CA VAL A 166 -7.81 10.93 -8.84
C VAL A 166 -7.80 11.78 -10.11
N SER A 167 -8.56 11.39 -11.13
CA SER A 167 -8.68 12.15 -12.38
C SER A 167 -9.26 13.55 -12.13
N GLY A 168 -10.28 13.66 -11.28
CA GLY A 168 -10.89 14.92 -10.90
C GLY A 168 -9.93 15.84 -10.16
N VAL A 169 -9.21 15.34 -9.16
CA VAL A 169 -8.20 16.12 -8.43
C VAL A 169 -7.07 16.54 -9.37
N TRP A 170 -6.61 15.65 -10.26
CA TRP A 170 -5.56 15.98 -11.23
C TRP A 170 -5.98 17.10 -12.19
N ALA A 171 -7.20 17.03 -12.72
CA ALA A 171 -7.70 17.99 -13.69
C ALA A 171 -8.09 19.34 -13.06
N LEU A 172 -8.70 19.33 -11.87
CA LEU A 172 -9.31 20.51 -11.26
C LEU A 172 -8.43 21.16 -10.18
N ALA A 173 -7.55 20.40 -9.54
CA ALA A 173 -6.73 20.86 -8.42
C ALA A 173 -5.34 20.18 -8.41
N PRO A 174 -4.51 20.36 -9.45
CA PRO A 174 -3.19 19.71 -9.55
C PRO A 174 -2.26 20.05 -8.36
N GLY A 175 -2.38 21.26 -7.80
CA GLY A 175 -1.66 21.62 -6.58
C GLY A 175 -2.08 20.79 -5.36
N ALA A 176 -3.38 20.48 -5.22
CA ALA A 176 -3.88 19.60 -4.17
C ALA A 176 -3.49 18.14 -4.40
N LEU A 177 -3.36 17.71 -5.66
CA LEU A 177 -2.82 16.39 -5.99
C LEU A 177 -1.43 16.22 -5.37
N VAL A 178 -0.53 17.15 -5.67
CA VAL A 178 0.85 17.13 -5.20
C VAL A 178 0.92 17.29 -3.68
N ALA A 179 0.11 18.18 -3.11
CA ALA A 179 0.14 18.45 -1.67
C ALA A 179 -0.38 17.29 -0.81
N TYR A 180 -1.40 16.56 -1.27
CA TYR A 180 -2.18 15.69 -0.37
C TYR A 180 -2.36 14.25 -0.84
N VAL A 181 -2.30 13.93 -2.13
CA VAL A 181 -2.68 12.58 -2.60
C VAL A 181 -1.76 11.51 -2.02
N HIS A 182 -0.45 11.76 -1.94
CA HIS A 182 0.47 10.82 -1.30
C HIS A 182 0.08 10.56 0.16
N LEU A 183 -0.06 11.64 0.94
CA LEU A 183 -0.39 11.57 2.38
C LEU A 183 -1.70 10.83 2.61
N VAL A 184 -2.76 11.24 1.91
CA VAL A 184 -4.10 10.63 2.03
C VAL A 184 -4.05 9.16 1.63
N ALA A 185 -3.38 8.81 0.52
CA ALA A 185 -3.26 7.43 0.08
C ALA A 185 -2.47 6.57 1.08
N ALA A 186 -1.38 7.08 1.65
CA ALA A 186 -0.56 6.35 2.62
C ALA A 186 -1.33 6.10 3.93
N PHE A 187 -1.96 7.13 4.49
CA PHE A 187 -2.77 7.01 5.72
C PHE A 187 -3.97 6.11 5.51
N ALA A 188 -4.68 6.25 4.39
CA ALA A 188 -5.79 5.37 4.04
C ALA A 188 -5.31 3.92 3.85
N PHE A 189 -4.18 3.70 3.19
CA PHE A 189 -3.59 2.37 3.02
C PHE A 189 -3.33 1.68 4.37
N PHE A 190 -2.58 2.30 5.28
CA PHE A 190 -2.31 1.71 6.59
C PHE A 190 -3.57 1.57 7.46
N GLY A 191 -4.50 2.51 7.37
CA GLY A 191 -5.81 2.42 8.01
C GLY A 191 -6.63 1.22 7.52
N LEU A 192 -6.61 0.93 6.21
CA LEU A 192 -7.25 -0.25 5.64
C LEU A 192 -6.59 -1.53 6.11
N ILE A 193 -5.27 -1.57 6.23
CA ILE A 193 -4.56 -2.74 6.77
C ILE A 193 -4.93 -2.96 8.25
N ALA A 194 -5.03 -1.90 9.05
CA ALA A 194 -5.53 -2.00 10.42
C ALA A 194 -6.96 -2.55 10.47
N ALA A 195 -7.84 -2.09 9.57
CA ALA A 195 -9.20 -2.60 9.44
C ALA A 195 -9.24 -4.08 9.04
N VAL A 196 -8.37 -4.51 8.12
CA VAL A 196 -8.24 -5.94 7.75
C VAL A 196 -7.78 -6.77 8.94
N ALA A 197 -6.78 -6.30 9.70
CA ALA A 197 -6.32 -6.98 10.92
C ALA A 197 -7.46 -7.12 11.95
N LEU A 198 -8.27 -6.07 12.11
CA LEU A 198 -9.45 -6.10 12.98
C LEU A 198 -10.49 -7.11 12.50
N VAL A 199 -10.79 -7.15 11.19
CA VAL A 199 -11.73 -8.12 10.61
C VAL A 199 -11.24 -9.55 10.83
N GLU A 200 -9.96 -9.83 10.62
CA GLU A 200 -9.36 -11.16 10.84
C GLU A 200 -9.37 -11.56 12.33
N ALA A 201 -9.31 -10.59 13.24
CA ALA A 201 -9.42 -10.83 14.68
C ALA A 201 -10.86 -11.06 15.17
N LEU A 202 -11.83 -10.29 14.66
CA LEU A 202 -13.23 -10.30 15.13
C LEU A 202 -14.10 -11.30 14.37
N ARG A 203 -13.82 -11.54 13.09
CA ARG A 203 -14.58 -12.40 12.19
C ARG A 203 -13.63 -13.37 11.47
N PRO A 204 -12.95 -14.26 12.21
CA PRO A 204 -12.00 -15.19 11.62
C PRO A 204 -12.70 -16.14 10.63
N SER A 205 -11.95 -16.56 9.61
CA SER A 205 -12.43 -17.58 8.67
C SER A 205 -12.81 -18.88 9.41
N PRO A 206 -14.02 -19.44 9.22
CA PRO A 206 -14.42 -20.71 9.82
C PRO A 206 -13.53 -21.88 9.39
N GLU A 207 -13.02 -21.83 8.16
CA GLU A 207 -12.21 -22.90 7.58
C GLU A 207 -10.79 -22.92 8.15
N HIS A 208 -10.25 -21.75 8.49
CA HIS A 208 -8.86 -21.59 8.91
C HIS A 208 -8.75 -20.60 10.08
N PRO A 209 -9.29 -20.96 11.25
CA PRO A 209 -9.32 -20.06 12.40
C PRO A 209 -7.89 -19.77 12.90
N PRO A 210 -7.56 -18.52 13.26
CA PRO A 210 -6.29 -18.19 13.86
C PRO A 210 -6.17 -18.82 15.25
N ARG A 211 -4.96 -19.28 15.60
CA ARG A 211 -4.66 -19.67 16.98
C ARG A 211 -4.89 -18.48 17.93
N PRO A 212 -5.24 -18.68 19.20
CA PRO A 212 -5.52 -17.58 20.14
C PRO A 212 -4.40 -16.54 20.23
N ALA A 213 -3.13 -16.96 20.17
CA ALA A 213 -1.99 -16.05 20.16
C ALA A 213 -1.93 -15.18 18.88
N VAL A 214 -2.19 -15.77 17.71
CA VAL A 214 -2.23 -15.05 16.42
C VAL A 214 -3.40 -14.07 16.40
N ARG A 215 -4.56 -14.48 16.92
CA ARG A 215 -5.73 -13.60 17.07
C ARG A 215 -5.43 -12.40 17.96
N ARG A 216 -4.73 -12.60 19.10
CA ARG A 216 -4.26 -11.48 19.94
C ARG A 216 -3.29 -10.58 19.19
N ALA A 217 -2.35 -11.15 18.42
CA ALA A 217 -1.43 -10.36 17.61
C ALA A 217 -2.16 -9.49 16.56
N TYR A 218 -3.22 -10.01 15.91
CA TYR A 218 -4.05 -9.20 15.02
C TYR A 218 -4.75 -8.05 15.74
N LEU A 219 -5.27 -8.25 16.95
CA LEU A 219 -5.84 -7.16 17.75
C LEU A 219 -4.78 -6.11 18.12
N VAL A 220 -3.58 -6.55 18.52
CA VAL A 220 -2.47 -5.65 18.83
C VAL A 220 -2.12 -4.81 17.60
N ILE A 221 -1.97 -5.43 16.43
CA ILE A 221 -1.67 -4.70 15.18
C ILE A 221 -2.81 -3.75 14.80
N ALA A 222 -4.06 -4.20 14.92
CA ALA A 222 -5.24 -3.39 14.60
C ALA A 222 -5.37 -2.13 15.47
N VAL A 223 -4.83 -2.15 16.69
CA VAL A 223 -4.77 -0.98 17.58
C VAL A 223 -3.49 -0.19 17.40
N ALA A 224 -2.35 -0.87 17.26
CA ALA A 224 -1.04 -0.25 17.16
C ALA A 224 -0.92 0.62 15.91
N LEU A 225 -1.43 0.18 14.75
CA LEU A 225 -1.37 0.97 13.51
C LEU A 225 -2.11 2.32 13.64
N PRO A 226 -3.39 2.38 14.06
CA PRO A 226 -4.06 3.66 14.27
C PRO A 226 -3.38 4.54 15.34
N VAL A 227 -2.90 3.94 16.44
CA VAL A 227 -2.20 4.68 17.49
C VAL A 227 -0.91 5.29 16.95
N ASP A 228 -0.15 4.54 16.16
CA ASP A 228 1.08 5.01 15.49
C ASP A 228 0.79 6.14 14.50
N LEU A 229 -0.24 6.00 13.66
CA LEU A 229 -0.68 7.05 12.74
C LEU A 229 -1.07 8.34 13.48
N ILE A 230 -1.84 8.23 14.56
CA ILE A 230 -2.27 9.38 15.38
C ILE A 230 -1.07 10.02 16.08
N ALA A 231 -0.19 9.21 16.68
CA ALA A 231 1.01 9.69 17.36
C ALA A 231 1.96 10.42 16.39
N THR A 232 2.14 9.86 15.20
CA THR A 232 2.95 10.46 14.13
C THR A 232 2.45 11.85 13.76
N VAL A 233 1.14 12.02 13.58
CA VAL A 233 0.54 13.33 13.27
C VAL A 233 0.64 14.28 14.45
N ALA A 234 0.33 13.82 15.67
CA ALA A 234 0.30 14.65 16.86
C ALA A 234 1.69 15.17 17.27
N LEU A 235 2.73 14.36 17.06
CA LEU A 235 4.10 14.68 17.47
C LEU A 235 4.93 15.28 16.34
N GLY A 236 4.61 14.98 15.07
CA GLY A 236 5.39 15.42 13.91
C GLY A 236 5.45 16.93 13.69
N ALA A 237 4.50 17.69 14.23
CA ALA A 237 4.45 19.15 14.09
C ALA A 237 5.27 19.92 15.15
N GLY A 238 5.83 19.23 16.16
CA GLY A 238 6.37 19.88 17.36
C GLY A 238 7.80 19.53 17.74
N THR A 239 8.53 18.76 16.92
CA THR A 239 9.89 18.29 17.27
C THR A 239 10.84 18.33 16.09
N ASP A 240 12.10 18.69 16.33
CA ASP A 240 13.20 18.57 15.35
C ASP A 240 13.67 17.10 15.16
N ALA A 241 13.18 16.19 15.99
CA ALA A 241 13.43 14.76 15.84
C ALA A 241 12.68 14.21 14.61
N PRO A 242 13.22 13.18 13.91
CA PRO A 242 12.58 12.57 12.75
C PRO A 242 11.43 11.64 13.19
N VAL A 243 10.46 12.16 13.94
CA VAL A 243 9.35 11.40 14.53
C VAL A 243 8.49 10.78 13.43
N VAL A 244 8.27 11.50 12.33
CA VAL A 244 7.49 11.01 11.20
C VAL A 244 8.19 9.83 10.52
N PHE A 245 9.50 9.91 10.29
CA PHE A 245 10.30 8.78 9.82
C PHE A 245 10.17 7.55 10.73
N VAL A 246 10.29 7.74 12.05
CA VAL A 246 10.18 6.63 13.02
C VAL A 246 8.78 6.00 12.97
N GLY A 247 7.72 6.82 12.94
CA GLY A 247 6.35 6.35 12.79
C GLY A 247 6.13 5.54 11.51
N GLU A 248 6.61 6.04 10.36
CA GLU A 248 6.52 5.31 9.09
C GLU A 248 7.28 3.98 9.11
N VAL A 249 8.46 3.93 9.76
CA VAL A 249 9.19 2.67 9.96
C VAL A 249 8.39 1.71 10.84
N ILE A 250 7.77 2.18 11.93
CA ILE A 250 6.91 1.36 12.79
C ILE A 250 5.70 0.83 11.99
N ALA A 251 5.02 1.68 11.23
CA ALA A 251 3.90 1.28 10.37
C ALA A 251 4.30 0.18 9.37
N LEU A 252 5.46 0.33 8.71
CA LEU A 252 6.01 -0.68 7.79
C LEU A 252 6.35 -2.00 8.51
N LEU A 253 6.93 -1.94 9.71
CA LEU A 253 7.22 -3.13 10.52
C LEU A 253 5.95 -3.84 11.00
N LEU A 254 4.91 -3.10 11.40
CA LEU A 254 3.60 -3.64 11.76
C LEU A 254 2.93 -4.31 10.56
N PHE A 255 3.04 -3.71 9.37
CA PHE A 255 2.57 -4.30 8.12
C PHE A 255 3.32 -5.61 7.81
N VAL A 256 4.65 -5.64 7.93
CA VAL A 256 5.45 -6.86 7.77
C VAL A 256 4.99 -7.94 8.75
N ALA A 257 4.86 -7.59 10.03
CA ALA A 257 4.41 -8.53 11.06
C ALA A 257 3.02 -9.11 10.74
N PHE A 258 2.07 -8.28 10.32
CA PHE A 258 0.74 -8.71 9.89
C PHE A 258 0.82 -9.74 8.76
N TRP A 259 1.57 -9.44 7.70
CA TRP A 259 1.66 -10.32 6.54
C TRP A 259 2.44 -11.60 6.81
N LEU A 260 3.46 -11.58 7.67
CA LEU A 260 4.14 -12.79 8.12
C LEU A 260 3.19 -13.70 8.92
N LEU A 261 2.38 -13.12 9.83
CA LEU A 261 1.38 -13.88 10.58
C LEU A 261 0.32 -14.51 9.64
N GLN A 262 -0.18 -13.73 8.68
CA GLN A 262 -1.09 -14.23 7.64
C GLN A 262 -0.47 -15.33 6.79
N THR A 263 0.82 -15.20 6.46
CA THR A 263 1.58 -16.20 5.70
C THR A 263 1.68 -17.51 6.45
N VAL A 264 2.06 -17.46 7.73
CA VAL A 264 2.19 -18.64 8.59
C VAL A 264 0.82 -19.29 8.81
N GLN A 265 -0.22 -18.51 9.10
CA GLN A 265 -1.58 -19.03 9.31
C GLN A 265 -2.10 -19.74 8.06
N LYS A 266 -1.91 -19.14 6.88
CA LYS A 266 -2.51 -19.62 5.62
C LYS A 266 -1.52 -20.43 4.76
N TRP A 267 -0.41 -20.90 5.34
CA TRP A 267 0.67 -21.59 4.61
C TRP A 267 0.22 -22.89 3.91
N SER A 268 -0.68 -23.64 4.55
CA SER A 268 -1.14 -24.94 4.06
C SER A 268 -2.38 -24.86 3.16
N VAL A 269 -2.97 -23.66 2.94
CA VAL A 269 -4.22 -23.52 2.19
C VAL A 269 -3.98 -23.64 0.68
N PRO A 270 -4.51 -24.69 0.01
CA PRO A 270 -4.42 -24.84 -1.43
C PRO A 270 -5.58 -24.09 -2.07
N ASP A 271 -5.35 -22.82 -2.41
CA ASP A 271 -6.30 -21.93 -3.07
C ASP A 271 -7.52 -21.50 -2.19
N PRO A 272 -7.67 -20.20 -1.84
CA PRO A 272 -8.86 -19.71 -1.15
C PRO A 272 -10.16 -19.79 -1.98
N SER A 273 -10.09 -20.18 -3.27
CA SER A 273 -11.24 -20.22 -4.18
C SER A 273 -11.92 -21.58 -4.36
N LEU A 274 -11.36 -22.71 -3.87
CA LEU A 274 -11.76 -24.03 -4.36
C LEU A 274 -12.74 -24.87 -3.51
N ARG A 275 -13.48 -24.29 -2.56
CA ARG A 275 -14.66 -24.98 -2.02
C ARG A 275 -15.86 -24.04 -1.99
N GLY A 276 -16.86 -24.42 -2.79
CA GLY A 276 -18.17 -23.78 -2.91
C GLY A 276 -19.00 -23.91 -1.65
#